data_AF-X1CKX4-F1
#
_entry.id   AF-X1CKX4-F1
#
_cell.length_a   1.000
_cell.length_b   1.000
_cell.length_c   1.000
_cell.angle_alpha   90.00
_cell.angle_beta   90.00
_cell.angle_gamma   90.00
#
_symmetry.space_group_name_H-M   'P 1'
#
loop_
_entity.id
_entity.type
_entity.pdbx_description
1 polymer ?
#
loop_
_entity_poly.entity_id
_entity_poly.type
_entity_poly.pdbx_seq_one_letter_code
_entity_poly.pdbx_strand_id
1 'polypeptide(L)'
;EVNGLLDNKTGQVSYKIFACDQWGNSRTTAQSTVNIVDTKSPDISINRYGSTSNVIPNSYTFGATITDNHEVDNVNIEYWYENTDHITVPMDRESRTYYEKVIIIEENPSRVIS
;
A
#
# COMPACT_ATOMS: atom_id res chain seq x y z
N GLU A 1 30.95 -4.37 -15.34
CA GLU A 1 30.34 -3.59 -14.24
C GLU A 1 29.50 -4.55 -13.40
N VAL A 2 29.82 -4.73 -12.12
CA VAL A 2 28.96 -5.51 -11.23
C VAL A 2 27.93 -4.52 -10.71
N ASN A 3 26.76 -4.49 -11.33
CA ASN A 3 25.60 -3.81 -10.77
C ASN A 3 25.25 -4.57 -9.47
N GLY A 4 25.79 -4.08 -8.35
CA GLY A 4 25.40 -4.52 -7.03
C GLY A 4 23.92 -4.20 -6.88
N LEU A 5 23.07 -5.19 -7.15
CA LEU A 5 21.65 -5.14 -6.86
C LEU A 5 21.53 -4.98 -5.35
N LEU A 6 21.44 -3.72 -4.91
CA LEU A 6 20.90 -3.40 -3.60
C LEU A 6 19.51 -4.00 -3.58
N ASP A 7 19.24 -4.84 -2.57
CA ASP A 7 17.92 -5.38 -2.38
C ASP A 7 16.94 -4.20 -2.32
N ASN A 8 15.75 -4.40 -2.86
CA ASN A 8 14.70 -3.40 -2.96
C ASN A 8 14.13 -3.11 -1.56
N LYS A 9 14.99 -2.64 -0.66
CA LYS A 9 14.71 -2.23 0.69
C LYS A 9 15.12 -0.77 0.80
N THR A 10 14.16 0.06 1.18
CA THR A 10 14.45 1.36 1.75
C THR A 10 15.38 1.21 2.94
N GLY A 11 16.38 2.08 3.05
CA GLY A 11 17.35 2.01 4.14
C GLY A 11 18.67 2.69 3.83
N GLN A 12 19.60 2.60 4.77
CA GLN A 12 20.92 3.20 4.63
C GLN A 12 21.95 2.14 4.25
N VAL A 13 22.62 2.35 3.11
CA VAL A 13 23.71 1.51 2.63
C VAL A 13 25.02 2.15 3.05
N SER A 14 25.84 1.43 3.82
CA SER A 14 27.21 1.86 4.15
C SER A 14 28.21 1.25 3.18
N TYR A 15 29.17 2.05 2.70
CA TYR A 15 30.23 1.58 1.80
C TYR A 15 31.62 2.14 2.17
N LYS A 16 32.66 1.40 1.75
CA LYS A 16 34.07 1.80 1.75
C LYS A 16 34.70 1.30 0.45
N ILE A 17 35.64 2.05 -0.09
CA ILE A 17 36.40 1.65 -1.29
C ILE A 17 37.79 1.22 -0.83
N PHE A 18 38.22 0.05 -1.26
CA PHE A 18 39.55 -0.51 -1.01
C PHE A 18 40.27 -0.70 -2.33
N ALA A 19 41.54 -0.28 -2.39
CA ALA A 19 42.42 -0.51 -3.53
C ALA A 19 43.76 -1.08 -3.04
N CYS A 20 44.30 -2.03 -3.79
CA CYS A 20 45.64 -2.60 -3.60
C CYS A 20 46.38 -2.62 -4.94
N ASP A 21 47.65 -2.25 -4.96
CA ASP A 21 48.49 -2.37 -6.16
C ASP A 21 49.20 -3.73 -6.25
N GLN A 22 49.90 -3.96 -7.35
CA GLN A 22 50.60 -5.23 -7.63
C GLN A 22 51.80 -5.47 -6.70
N TRP A 23 52.27 -4.43 -6.01
CA TRP A 23 53.40 -4.46 -5.10
C TRP A 23 52.97 -4.50 -3.63
N GLY A 24 51.66 -4.64 -3.36
CA GLY A 24 51.10 -4.83 -2.03
C GLY A 24 50.80 -3.52 -1.28
N ASN A 25 50.91 -2.35 -1.90
CA ASN A 25 50.48 -1.11 -1.26
C ASN A 25 48.95 -1.02 -1.33
N SER A 26 48.30 -0.71 -0.21
CA SER A 26 46.84 -0.58 -0.16
C SER A 26 46.36 0.67 0.53
N ARG A 27 45.13 1.09 0.17
CA ARG A 27 44.42 2.21 0.79
C ARG A 27 42.92 1.93 0.84
N THR A 28 42.28 2.34 1.92
CA THR A 28 40.82 2.29 2.12
C THR A 28 40.27 3.69 2.35
N THR A 29 39.12 4.01 1.78
CA THR A 29 38.40 5.26 2.08
C THR A 29 37.78 5.23 3.48
N ALA A 30 37.34 6.39 3.98
CA ALA A 30 36.41 6.44 5.11
C ALA A 30 35.08 5.73 4.76
N GLN A 31 34.31 5.36 5.80
CA GLN A 31 32.94 4.90 5.61
C GLN A 31 32.08 6.05 5.11
N SER A 32 31.23 5.77 4.13
CA SER A 32 30.21 6.69 3.64
C SER A 32 28.88 5.97 3.55
N THR A 33 27.79 6.73 3.50
CA THR A 33 26.43 6.18 3.46
C THR A 33 25.62 6.76 2.30
N VAL A 34 24.72 5.94 1.76
CA VAL A 34 23.69 6.36 0.80
C VAL A 34 22.34 5.96 1.37
N ASN A 35 21.38 6.89 1.33
CA ASN A 35 20.00 6.63 1.75
C ASN A 35 19.19 6.20 0.52
N ILE A 36 18.57 5.03 0.59
CA ILE A 36 17.64 4.51 -0.40
C ILE A 36 16.22 4.78 0.11
N VAL A 37 15.45 5.52 -0.68
CA VAL A 37 14.07 5.91 -0.36
C VAL A 37 13.12 5.28 -1.36
N ASP A 38 11.92 4.90 -0.89
CA ASP A 38 10.86 4.48 -1.80
C ASP A 38 10.24 5.70 -2.47
N THR A 39 9.99 5.58 -3.77
CA THR A 39 9.48 6.68 -4.61
C THR A 39 8.34 6.24 -5.51
N LYS A 40 7.98 4.96 -5.49
CA LYS A 40 6.90 4.42 -6.30
C LYS A 40 5.64 4.35 -5.45
N SER A 41 4.51 4.68 -6.05
CA SER A 41 3.22 4.62 -5.39
C SER A 41 2.61 3.23 -5.53
N PRO A 42 1.70 2.83 -4.62
CA PRO A 42 0.94 1.61 -4.78
C PRO A 42 0.08 1.62 -6.05
N ASP A 43 -0.04 0.46 -6.68
CA ASP A 43 -0.98 0.20 -7.77
C ASP A 43 -2.30 -0.34 -7.19
N ILE A 44 -3.43 0.17 -7.70
CA ILE A 44 -4.78 -0.24 -7.28
C ILE A 44 -5.56 -0.75 -8.50
N SER A 45 -6.11 -1.96 -8.39
CA SER A 45 -6.99 -2.56 -9.40
C SER A 45 -8.30 -3.00 -8.74
N ILE A 46 -9.41 -2.37 -9.12
CA ILE A 46 -10.74 -2.71 -8.61
C ILE A 46 -11.19 -4.03 -9.25
N ASN A 47 -11.47 -5.03 -8.42
CA ASN A 47 -11.89 -6.35 -8.87
C ASN A 47 -13.41 -6.55 -8.75
N ARG A 48 -14.03 -5.92 -7.75
CA ARG A 48 -15.44 -6.11 -7.41
C ARG A 48 -16.05 -4.84 -6.83
N TYR A 49 -17.25 -4.52 -7.27
CA TYR A 49 -18.13 -3.53 -6.66
C TYR A 49 -19.58 -3.92 -6.93
N GLY A 50 -20.47 -3.70 -5.97
CA GLY A 50 -21.91 -3.92 -6.15
C GLY A 50 -22.56 -4.61 -4.97
N SER A 51 -23.85 -4.94 -5.13
CA SER A 51 -24.66 -5.53 -4.07
C SER A 51 -24.02 -6.82 -3.54
N THR A 52 -23.93 -6.90 -2.22
CA THR A 52 -23.63 -8.15 -1.53
C THR A 52 -24.85 -9.06 -1.63
N SER A 53 -24.66 -10.36 -1.36
CA SER A 53 -25.71 -11.37 -1.48
C SER A 53 -27.01 -10.98 -0.76
N ASN A 54 -28.12 -11.59 -1.18
CA ASN A 54 -29.46 -11.34 -0.63
C ASN A 54 -29.62 -11.65 0.88
N VAL A 55 -28.56 -12.11 1.56
CA VAL A 55 -28.56 -12.45 2.98
C VAL A 55 -28.41 -11.20 3.86
N ILE A 56 -27.70 -10.18 3.37
CA ILE A 56 -27.48 -8.93 4.11
C ILE A 56 -28.13 -7.80 3.30
N PRO A 57 -29.35 -7.36 3.66
CA PRO A 57 -30.01 -6.25 2.98
C PRO A 57 -29.16 -4.98 2.99
N ASN A 58 -29.30 -4.18 1.93
CA ASN A 58 -28.64 -2.88 1.78
C ASN A 58 -27.13 -2.90 1.95
N SER A 59 -26.49 -4.02 1.62
CA SER A 59 -25.03 -4.15 1.70
C SER A 59 -24.38 -4.22 0.33
N TYR A 60 -23.18 -3.64 0.25
CA TYR A 60 -22.38 -3.53 -0.96
C TYR A 60 -20.96 -3.97 -0.66
N THR A 61 -20.41 -4.82 -1.52
CA THR A 61 -19.03 -5.30 -1.40
C THR A 61 -18.13 -4.58 -2.38
N PHE A 62 -17.02 -4.07 -1.88
CA PHE A 62 -15.95 -3.43 -2.64
C PHE A 62 -14.67 -4.23 -2.45
N GLY A 63 -14.09 -4.70 -3.55
CA GLY A 63 -12.91 -5.55 -3.55
C GLY A 63 -11.88 -5.02 -4.53
N ALA A 64 -10.64 -4.90 -4.06
CA ALA A 64 -9.53 -4.40 -4.86
C ALA A 64 -8.23 -5.16 -4.57
N THR A 65 -7.39 -5.24 -5.60
CA THR A 65 -6.02 -5.71 -5.50
C THR A 65 -5.13 -4.48 -5.38
N ILE A 66 -4.37 -4.40 -4.29
CA ILE A 66 -3.42 -3.33 -4.01
C ILE A 66 -2.02 -3.94 -3.90
N THR A 67 -1.08 -3.41 -4.68
CA THR A 67 0.32 -3.87 -4.70
C THR A 67 1.27 -2.69 -4.63
N ASP A 68 2.45 -2.92 -4.06
CA ASP A 68 3.53 -1.94 -3.99
C ASP A 68 4.88 -2.67 -4.14
N ASN A 69 5.94 -1.99 -4.57
CA ASN A 69 7.28 -2.58 -4.64
C ASN A 69 7.88 -2.86 -3.25
N HIS A 70 7.40 -2.20 -2.19
CA HIS A 70 7.74 -2.53 -0.81
C HIS A 70 6.53 -3.10 -0.08
N GLU A 71 5.78 -2.26 0.64
CA GLU A 71 4.69 -2.65 1.52
C GLU A 71 3.57 -1.62 1.46
N VAL A 72 2.33 -2.13 1.55
CA VAL A 72 1.13 -1.31 1.65
C VAL A 72 0.80 -1.18 3.13
N ASP A 73 0.92 0.03 3.68
CA ASP A 73 0.67 0.31 5.11
C ASP A 73 -0.83 0.31 5.45
N ASN A 74 -1.63 1.06 4.68
CA ASN A 74 -3.06 1.21 4.92
C ASN A 74 -3.87 1.21 3.62
N VAL A 75 -5.07 0.63 3.68
CA VAL A 75 -6.07 0.66 2.61
C VAL A 75 -7.39 1.10 3.20
N ASN A 76 -7.91 2.22 2.71
CA ASN A 76 -9.20 2.77 3.13
C ASN A 76 -10.13 2.90 1.92
N ILE A 77 -11.43 2.78 2.17
CA ILE A 77 -12.47 3.16 1.24
C ILE A 77 -13.22 4.36 1.79
N GLU A 78 -13.42 5.36 0.95
CA GLU A 78 -14.22 6.54 1.24
C GLU A 78 -15.52 6.48 0.42
N TYR A 79 -16.66 6.78 1.06
CA TYR A 79 -17.98 6.77 0.42
C TYR A 79 -18.88 7.86 1.02
N TRP A 80 -19.83 8.34 0.21
CA TRP A 80 -20.76 9.41 0.59
C TRP A 80 -22.04 9.33 -0.25
N TYR A 81 -23.09 9.98 0.24
CA TYR A 81 -24.24 10.38 -0.59
C TYR A 81 -24.01 11.77 -1.15
N GLU A 82 -24.69 12.09 -2.24
CA GLU A 82 -24.65 13.43 -2.80
C GLU A 82 -24.96 14.48 -1.72
N ASN A 83 -24.05 15.45 -1.54
CA ASN A 83 -24.15 16.54 -0.56
C ASN A 83 -24.12 16.14 0.92
N THR A 84 -23.61 14.95 1.26
CA THR A 84 -23.34 14.58 2.66
C THR A 84 -21.86 14.60 2.98
N ASP A 85 -21.53 14.54 4.27
CA ASP A 85 -20.17 14.29 4.72
C ASP A 85 -19.68 12.92 4.22
N HIS A 86 -18.38 12.85 3.99
CA HIS A 86 -17.71 11.63 3.58
C HIS A 86 -17.44 10.72 4.77
N ILE A 87 -17.52 9.42 4.54
CA ILE A 87 -17.17 8.40 5.51
C ILE A 87 -15.99 7.61 4.98
N THR A 88 -14.90 7.58 5.74
CA THR A 88 -13.69 6.80 5.42
C THR A 88 -13.53 5.67 6.42
N VAL A 89 -13.41 4.44 5.92
CA VAL A 89 -13.21 3.24 6.75
C VAL A 89 -12.08 2.38 6.19
N PRO A 90 -11.35 1.64 7.06
CA PRO A 90 -10.34 0.70 6.58
C PRO A 90 -10.97 -0.48 5.85
N MET A 91 -10.31 -0.95 4.79
CA MET A 91 -10.63 -2.21 4.12
C MET A 91 -9.97 -3.38 4.84
N ASP A 92 -10.63 -4.53 4.81
CA ASP A 92 -10.17 -5.76 5.45
C ASP A 92 -9.25 -6.52 4.50
N ARG A 93 -8.09 -6.98 5.00
CA ARG A 93 -7.09 -7.69 4.18
C ARG A 93 -7.42 -9.17 4.11
N GLU A 94 -7.94 -9.61 2.97
CA GLU A 94 -8.36 -11.00 2.73
C GLU A 94 -7.20 -11.89 2.23
N SER A 95 -6.20 -11.29 1.57
CA SER A 95 -4.98 -12.01 1.17
C SER A 95 -3.77 -11.07 1.08
N ARG A 96 -2.65 -11.54 0.49
CA ARG A 96 -1.41 -10.74 0.39
C ARG A 96 -1.62 -9.41 -0.34
N THR A 97 -2.50 -9.36 -1.33
CA THR A 97 -2.71 -8.18 -2.18
C THR A 97 -4.18 -7.81 -2.31
N TYR A 98 -5.12 -8.67 -1.87
CA TYR A 98 -6.54 -8.42 -2.02
C TYR A 98 -7.14 -7.90 -0.71
N TYR A 99 -7.90 -6.82 -0.82
CA TYR A 99 -8.61 -6.18 0.27
C TYR A 99 -10.08 -6.06 -0.09
N GLU A 100 -10.96 -6.27 0.89
CA GLU A 100 -12.41 -6.22 0.72
C GLU A 100 -13.05 -5.37 1.82
N LYS A 101 -14.16 -4.70 1.49
CA LYS A 101 -15.03 -4.09 2.48
C LYS A 101 -16.49 -4.33 2.14
N VAL A 102 -17.27 -4.75 3.13
CA VAL A 102 -18.73 -4.74 3.06
C VAL A 102 -19.23 -3.47 3.76
N ILE A 103 -19.94 -2.63 3.01
CA ILE A 103 -20.59 -1.43 3.54
C ILE A 103 -22.08 -1.74 3.62
N ILE A 104 -22.66 -1.63 4.82
CA ILE A 104 -24.10 -1.70 5.04
C ILE A 104 -24.61 -0.28 5.07
N ILE A 105 -25.47 0.04 4.11
CA ILE A 105 -26.25 1.26 4.13
C ILE A 105 -27.42 1.02 5.08
N GLU A 106 -27.36 1.64 6.25
CA GLU A 106 -28.58 1.80 7.03
C GLU A 106 -29.51 2.70 6.23
N GLU A 107 -30.65 2.16 5.78
CA GLU A 107 -31.78 3.03 5.49
C GLU A 107 -32.01 3.80 6.79
N ASN A 108 -31.82 5.11 6.76
CA ASN A 108 -32.31 5.95 7.82
C ASN A 108 -33.66 6.50 7.35
N PRO A 109 -34.77 5.72 7.42
CA PRO A 109 -36.06 6.32 7.26
C PRO A 109 -36.26 7.11 8.55
N SER A 110 -35.97 8.40 8.50
CA SER A 110 -36.87 9.33 9.18
C SER A 110 -38.26 9.07 8.59
N ARG A 111 -38.92 8.01 9.07
CA ARG A 111 -40.28 7.66 8.75
C ARG A 111 -41.08 8.73 9.47
N VAL A 112 -41.27 9.86 8.80
CA VAL A 112 -42.27 10.84 9.20
C VAL A 112 -43.58 10.08 9.18
N ILE A 113 -44.06 9.71 10.36
CA ILE A 113 -45.41 9.21 10.55
C ILE A 113 -46.29 10.45 10.35
N SER A 114 -46.81 10.64 9.13
CA SER A 114 -47.92 11.56 8.85
C SER A 114 -49.24 10.86 9.09
#